data_AF-A0A2M7BNJ5-F1
#
_entry.id   AF-A0A2M7BNJ5-F1
#
_cell.length_a   1.000
_cell.length_b   1.000
_cell.length_c   1.000
_cell.angle_alpha   90.00
_cell.angle_beta   90.00
_cell.angle_gamma   90.00
#
_symmetry.space_group_name_H-M   'P 1'
#
loop_
_entity.id
_entity.type
_entity.pdbx_description
1 polymer ?
#
loop_
_entity_poly.entity_id
_entity_poly.type
_entity_poly.pdbx_seq_one_letter_code
_entity_poly.pdbx_strand_id
1 'polypeptide(L)' 'YWGIDENVINIVTSKSLMEYLNDCIIFVEKVNDNQIMNGLGEVVGSEKEKMWIKNNLKKETIFMLKSRLMVMK' A
#
# COMPACT_ATOMS: atom_id res chain seq x y z
N TYR A 1 -17.40 5.61 8.09
CA TYR A 1 -16.63 5.88 6.87
C TYR A 1 -15.16 5.78 7.24
N TRP A 2 -14.41 4.79 6.72
CA TRP A 2 -12.96 4.70 6.97
C TRP A 2 -12.23 5.58 5.97
N GLY A 3 -12.36 6.91 6.15
CA GLY A 3 -11.63 7.88 5.36
C GLY A 3 -10.20 8.05 5.86
N ILE A 4 -9.32 8.60 5.02
CA ILE A 4 -7.99 9.04 5.45
C ILE A 4 -8.16 10.41 6.12
N ASP A 5 -7.66 10.57 7.33
CA ASP A 5 -7.60 11.87 8.00
C ASP A 5 -6.36 12.64 7.54
N GLU A 6 -6.57 13.64 6.70
CA GLU A 6 -5.49 14.47 6.15
C GLU A 6 -4.73 15.26 7.22
N ASN A 7 -5.37 15.60 8.33
CA ASN A 7 -4.73 16.32 9.42
C ASN A 7 -3.68 15.43 10.10
N VAL A 8 -4.00 14.14 10.31
CA VAL A 8 -3.05 13.19 10.89
C VAL A 8 -1.83 13.02 9.98
N ILE A 9 -2.05 12.90 8.66
CA ILE A 9 -0.94 12.83 7.70
C ILE A 9 -0.06 14.07 7.80
N ASN A 10 -0.65 15.26 7.79
CA ASN A 10 0.10 16.50 7.88
C ASN A 10 0.89 16.62 9.20
N ILE A 11 0.25 16.34 10.34
CA ILE A 11 0.89 16.43 11.67
C ILE A 11 2.08 15.46 11.78
N VAL A 12 1.95 14.24 11.26
CA VAL A 12 2.96 13.18 11.43
C VAL A 12 4.09 13.29 10.40
N THR A 13 3.79 13.76 9.19
CA THR A 13 4.71 13.67 8.06
C THR A 13 5.14 15.03 7.50
N SER A 14 4.47 16.11 7.93
CA SER A 14 4.61 17.47 7.37
C SER A 14 4.34 17.55 5.87
N LYS A 15 3.53 16.63 5.33
CA LYS A 15 3.18 16.52 3.90
C LYS A 15 1.69 16.64 3.69
N SER A 16 1.29 17.07 2.50
CA SER A 16 -0.08 16.91 2.03
C SER A 16 -0.40 15.44 1.81
N LEU A 17 -1.70 15.10 1.78
CA LEU A 17 -2.13 13.75 1.45
C LEU A 17 -1.60 13.29 0.08
N MET A 18 -1.56 14.19 -0.91
CA MET A 18 -1.09 13.87 -2.26
C MET A 18 0.40 13.52 -2.29
N GLU A 19 1.24 14.31 -1.61
CA GLU A 19 2.69 14.02 -1.49
C GLU A 19 2.93 12.70 -0.77
N TYR A 20 2.22 12.47 0.34
CA TYR A 20 2.41 11.26 1.13
C TYR A 20 1.91 10.01 0.41
N LEU A 21 0.83 10.08 -0.37
CA LEU A 21 0.37 8.98 -1.22
C LEU A 21 1.41 8.64 -2.30
N ASN A 22 2.08 9.63 -2.89
CA ASN A 22 3.19 9.39 -3.82
C ASN A 22 4.37 8.71 -3.13
N ASP A 23 4.71 9.11 -1.91
CA ASP A 23 5.75 8.44 -1.12
C ASP A 23 5.37 6.98 -0.81
N CYS A 24 4.10 6.73 -0.47
CA CYS A 24 3.60 5.37 -0.26
C CYS A 24 3.76 4.50 -1.52
N ILE A 25 3.49 5.05 -2.71
CA ILE A 25 3.69 4.34 -3.98
C ILE A 25 5.18 3.99 -4.15
N ILE A 26 6.08 4.96 -3.97
CA ILE A 26 7.54 4.76 -4.09
C ILE A 26 8.02 3.73 -3.07
N PHE A 27 7.49 3.77 -1.84
CA PHE A 27 7.81 2.80 -0.79
C PHE A 27 7.40 1.39 -1.19
N VAL A 28 6.16 1.20 -1.63
CA VAL A 28 5.64 -0.12 -2.06
C VAL A 28 6.39 -0.63 -3.29
N GLU A 29 6.75 0.23 -4.25
CA GLU A 29 7.54 -0.14 -5.42
C GLU A 29 8.91 -0.73 -5.06
N LYS A 30 9.52 -0.28 -3.95
CA LYS A 30 10.81 -0.77 -3.45
C LYS A 30 10.73 -2.07 -2.67
N VAL A 31 9.54 -2.54 -2.29
CA VAL A 31 9.38 -3.83 -1.60
C VAL A 31 9.73 -4.96 -2.56
N ASN A 32 10.70 -5.81 -2.19
CA ASN A 32 11.03 -7.00 -2.98
C ASN A 32 9.94 -8.06 -2.84
N ASP A 33 9.64 -8.78 -3.91
CA ASP A 33 8.60 -9.82 -3.91
C ASP A 33 8.86 -10.91 -2.87
N ASN A 34 10.14 -11.22 -2.63
CA ASN A 34 10.58 -12.18 -1.61
C ASN A 34 10.35 -11.69 -0.17
N GLN A 35 10.20 -10.38 0.04
CA GLN A 35 9.95 -9.77 1.35
C GLN A 35 8.46 -9.59 1.64
N ILE A 36 7.58 -9.65 0.63
CA ILE A 36 6.14 -9.45 0.79
C ILE A 36 5.54 -10.45 1.79
N MET A 37 6.06 -11.67 1.84
CA MET A 37 5.57 -12.71 2.76
C MET A 37 6.07 -12.56 4.20
N ASN A 38 7.05 -11.69 4.47
CA ASN A 38 7.59 -11.49 5.81
C ASN A 38 6.50 -10.92 6.72
N GLY A 39 6.17 -11.64 7.80
CA GLY A 39 5.10 -11.27 8.72
C GLY A 39 3.69 -11.64 8.27
N LEU A 40 3.48 -12.05 7.01
CA LEU A 40 2.18 -12.55 6.51
C LEU A 40 2.03 -14.07 6.64
N GLY A 41 3.14 -14.80 6.76
CA GLY A 41 3.13 -16.26 6.82
C GLY A 41 2.29 -16.87 7.96
N GLU A 42 2.14 -16.16 9.08
CA GLU A 42 1.35 -16.60 10.23
C GLU A 42 -0.16 -16.44 10.03
N VAL A 43 -0.57 -15.51 9.16
CA VAL A 43 -1.98 -15.17 8.91
C VAL A 43 -2.51 -15.86 7.64
N VAL A 44 -1.60 -16.26 6.74
CA VAL A 44 -1.93 -16.82 5.42
C VAL A 44 -1.79 -18.34 5.44
N GLY A 45 -2.93 -19.04 5.56
CA GLY A 45 -2.97 -20.48 5.77
C GLY A 45 -2.80 -21.33 4.51
N SER A 46 -3.31 -20.88 3.35
CA SER A 46 -3.34 -21.71 2.14
C SER A 46 -2.25 -21.35 1.11
N GLU A 47 -1.74 -22.35 0.40
CA GLU A 47 -0.79 -22.12 -0.71
C GLU A 47 -1.37 -21.27 -1.82
N LYS A 48 -2.69 -21.36 -2.06
CA LYS A 48 -3.38 -20.51 -3.04
C LYS A 48 -3.31 -19.03 -2.66
N GLU A 49 -3.54 -18.69 -1.39
CA GLU A 49 -3.43 -17.32 -0.90
C GLU A 49 -1.98 -16.83 -0.96
N LYS A 50 -1.01 -17.66 -0.57
CA LYS A 50 0.42 -17.32 -0.67
C LYS A 50 0.83 -17.02 -2.11
N MET A 51 0.38 -17.84 -3.07
CA MET A 51 0.61 -17.60 -4.50
C MET A 51 -0.04 -16.30 -4.96
N TRP A 52 -1.29 -16.04 -4.54
CA TRP A 52 -1.97 -14.81 -4.90
C TRP A 52 -1.24 -13.57 -4.38
N ILE A 53 -0.81 -13.60 -3.12
CA ILE A 53 -0.10 -12.49 -2.47
C ILE A 53 1.19 -12.17 -3.22
N LYS A 54 2.03 -13.18 -3.47
CA LYS A 54 3.30 -13.02 -4.19
C LYS A 54 3.11 -12.41 -5.58
N ASN A 55 2.01 -12.77 -6.26
CA ASN A 55 1.79 -12.38 -7.65
C ASN A 55 1.00 -11.07 -7.81
N ASN A 56 0.18 -10.68 -6.84
CA ASN A 56 -0.83 -9.61 -7.04
C ASN A 56 -0.78 -8.49 -6.00
N LEU A 57 -0.45 -8.77 -4.73
CA LEU A 57 -0.66 -7.80 -3.64
C LEU A 57 0.02 -6.44 -3.88
N LYS A 58 1.28 -6.46 -4.29
CA LYS A 58 2.05 -5.24 -4.62
C LYS A 58 1.40 -4.44 -5.75
N LYS A 59 1.05 -5.13 -6.86
CA LYS A 59 0.44 -4.51 -8.03
C LYS A 59 -0.92 -3.90 -7.70
N GLU A 60 -1.76 -4.63 -6.97
CA GLU A 60 -3.09 -4.15 -6.59
C GLU A 60 -3.01 -2.98 -5.60
N THR A 61 -2.09 -3.02 -4.65
CA THR A 61 -1.86 -1.90 -3.70
C THR A 61 -1.45 -0.62 -4.43
N ILE A 62 -0.49 -0.72 -5.36
CA ILE A 62 -0.07 0.42 -6.18
C ILE A 62 -1.24 0.96 -7.03
N PHE A 63 -2.04 0.06 -7.62
CA PHE A 63 -3.22 0.45 -8.38
C PHE A 63 -4.23 1.23 -7.53
N MET A 64 -4.52 0.76 -6.31
CA MET A 64 -5.43 1.45 -5.39
C MET A 64 -4.90 2.83 -4.98
N LEU A 65 -3.61 2.96 -4.68
CA LEU A 65 -2.99 4.25 -4.35
C LEU A 65 -3.08 5.24 -5.52
N LYS A 66 -2.77 4.79 -6.74
CA LYS A 66 -2.89 5.60 -7.96
C LYS A 66 -4.33 5.99 -8.27
N SER A 67 -5.28 5.07 -8.09
CA SER A 67 -6.70 5.34 -8.26
C SER A 67 -7.19 6.41 -7.29
N ARG A 68 -6.76 6.35 -6.02
CA ARG A 68 -7.09 7.38 -5.03
C ARG A 68 -6.57 8.76 -5.44
N LEU A 69 -5.31 8.85 -5.87
CA LEU A 69 -4.72 10.10 -6.38
C LEU A 69 -5.49 10.65 -7.58
N MET A 70 -5.99 9.78 -8.46
CA MET A 70 -6.76 10.20 -9.64
C MET A 70 -8.13 10.77 -9.27
N VAL A 71 -8.81 10.21 -8.26
CA VAL A 71 -10.11 10.72 -7.77
C VAL A 71 -9.96 12.06 -7.03
N MET A 72 -8.77 12.37 -6.52
CA MET A 72 -8.48 13.62 -5.83
C MET A 72 -8.11 14.78 -6.77
N LYS A 73 -7.85 14.50 -8.06
CA LYS A 73 -7.62 15.52 -9.09
C LYS A 73 -8.95 16.03 -9.65
#